data_AF-A0A512IL58-F1
#
_entry.id   AF-A0A512IL58-F1
#
_cell.length_a   1.000
_cell.length_b   1.000
_cell.length_c   1.000
_cell.angle_alpha   90.00
_cell.angle_beta   90.00
_cell.angle_gamma   90.00
#
_symmetry.space_group_name_H-M   'P 1'
#
loop_
_entity.id
_entity.type
_entity.pdbx_description
1 polymer ?
#
loop_
_entity_poly.entity_id
_entity_poly.type
_entity_poly.pdbx_seq_one_letter_code
_entity_poly.pdbx_strand_id
1 'polypeptide(L)'
;MSNLSRRQLILGSSALGATGLLGGCEALPGGPRFDGLYAASDALTFAVQRFLLRHQRLVREFPPEAISAVFPTINTTDPDDAEYKRLKAGGFAEWRLPVSGLVARPQSFSLADLRAMPARTQVTLHSCEQGWSAIAGWTGVPLAHLLNTVGLQREARFIVIRSVDGWWDSYDLFDALHPQTILAYGMNGADLPVAHGAPLRLRVERQLGYKSLKYLTAIEAVARLDGLGHGRGGMISDLGLPWYAGI
;
A
#
# COMPACT_ATOMS: atom_id res chain seq x y z
N MET A 1 -26.99 37.18 9.75
CA MET A 1 -25.90 36.21 9.94
C MET A 1 -26.28 35.32 11.11
N SER A 2 -26.79 34.11 10.85
CA SER A 2 -27.31 33.21 11.88
C SER A 2 -26.18 32.55 12.66
N ASN A 3 -26.11 32.82 13.96
CA ASN A 3 -25.19 32.15 14.88
C ASN A 3 -25.58 30.67 15.03
N LEU A 4 -24.93 29.79 14.27
CA LEU A 4 -25.01 28.35 14.47
C LEU A 4 -24.36 28.00 15.81
N SER A 5 -25.16 27.52 16.76
CA SER A 5 -24.68 27.10 18.07
C SER A 5 -23.90 25.79 17.95
N ARG A 6 -22.79 25.65 18.70
CA ARG A 6 -22.02 24.39 18.85
C ARG A 6 -22.93 23.18 19.09
N ARG A 7 -24.05 23.38 19.81
CA ARG A 7 -25.05 22.33 20.11
C ARG A 7 -25.82 21.87 18.87
N GLN A 8 -26.14 22.78 17.95
CA GLN A 8 -26.80 22.48 16.68
C GLN A 8 -25.86 21.79 15.68
N LEU A 9 -24.56 22.07 15.75
CA LEU A 9 -23.54 21.37 14.96
C LEU A 9 -23.35 19.92 15.41
N ILE A 10 -23.39 19.67 16.73
CA ILE A 10 -23.29 18.31 17.31
C ILE A 10 -24.59 17.51 17.11
N LEU A 11 -25.76 18.18 17.20
CA LEU A 11 -27.06 17.54 16.93
C LEU A 11 -27.32 17.33 15.42
N GLY A 12 -26.82 18.21 14.55
CA GLY A 12 -26.92 18.07 13.09
C GLY A 12 -26.00 16.98 12.52
N SER A 13 -24.85 16.72 13.17
CA SER A 13 -23.93 15.66 12.77
C SER A 13 -24.40 14.26 13.20
N SER A 14 -25.19 14.15 14.26
CA SER A 14 -25.75 12.87 14.72
C SER A 14 -26.92 12.39 13.85
N ALA A 15 -27.72 13.30 13.28
CA ALA A 15 -28.84 12.95 12.42
C ALA A 15 -28.43 12.46 11.01
N LEU A 16 -27.29 12.90 10.48
CA LEU A 16 -26.71 12.38 9.24
C LEU A 16 -25.88 11.11 9.44
N GLY A 17 -25.44 10.82 10.67
CA GLY A 17 -24.68 9.62 11.00
C GLY A 17 -25.55 8.38 11.26
N ALA A 18 -26.78 8.56 11.75
CA ALA A 18 -27.56 7.44 12.30
C ALA A 18 -28.27 6.56 11.26
N THR A 19 -28.63 7.08 10.07
CA THR A 19 -29.36 6.31 9.05
C THR A 19 -28.46 5.47 8.13
N GLY A 20 -27.13 5.64 8.19
CA GLY A 20 -26.17 4.80 7.47
C GLY A 20 -25.72 3.53 8.20
N LEU A 21 -26.23 3.28 9.42
CA LEU A 21 -25.65 2.30 10.37
C LEU A 21 -26.28 0.89 10.33
N LEU A 22 -27.18 0.58 9.39
CA LEU A 22 -27.94 -0.69 9.40
C LEU A 22 -27.72 -1.61 8.18
N GLY A 23 -26.65 -1.43 7.42
CA GLY A 23 -26.19 -2.39 6.42
C GLY A 23 -24.67 -2.36 6.34
N GLY A 24 -24.02 -3.52 6.28
CA GLY A 24 -22.56 -3.68 6.34
C GLY A 24 -21.79 -2.52 5.71
N CYS A 25 -21.19 -1.69 6.55
CA CYS A 25 -20.61 -0.42 6.13
C CYS A 25 -19.30 -0.66 5.38
N GLU A 26 -19.37 -0.86 4.06
CA GLU A 26 -18.20 -0.72 3.19
C GLU A 26 -17.84 0.78 3.11
N ALA A 27 -16.63 1.17 3.54
CA ALA A 27 -16.17 2.58 3.46
C ALA A 27 -15.93 3.06 2.01
N LEU A 28 -15.71 2.10 1.11
CA LEU A 28 -15.62 2.29 -0.34
C LEU A 28 -16.48 1.21 -1.00
N PRO A 29 -17.22 1.51 -2.09
CA PRO A 29 -17.94 0.49 -2.83
C PRO A 29 -17.00 -0.65 -3.28
N GLY A 30 -17.26 -1.88 -2.84
CA GLY A 30 -16.41 -3.05 -3.13
C GLY A 30 -15.12 -3.13 -2.33
N GLY A 31 -14.95 -2.25 -1.34
CA GLY A 31 -13.85 -2.27 -0.40
C GLY A 31 -13.96 -3.38 0.65
N PRO A 32 -13.09 -3.36 1.67
CA PRO A 32 -13.16 -4.34 2.75
C PRO A 32 -14.50 -4.24 3.50
N ARG A 33 -14.98 -5.39 3.96
CA ARG A 33 -16.14 -5.47 4.86
C ARG A 33 -15.68 -5.41 6.31
N PHE A 34 -16.30 -4.52 7.06
CA PHE A 34 -16.10 -4.41 8.49
C PHE A 34 -17.45 -4.52 9.20
N ASP A 35 -17.49 -5.25 10.31
CA ASP A 35 -18.70 -5.46 11.10
C ASP A 35 -18.68 -4.66 12.42
N GLY A 36 -19.83 -4.12 12.81
CA GLY A 36 -20.02 -3.50 14.12
C GLY A 36 -19.46 -2.07 14.26
N LEU A 37 -19.33 -1.59 15.51
CA LEU A 37 -18.95 -0.21 15.82
C LEU A 37 -17.55 0.17 15.32
N TYR A 38 -16.62 -0.79 15.30
CA TYR A 38 -15.27 -0.61 14.79
C TYR A 38 -15.28 -0.26 13.28
N ALA A 39 -16.17 -0.88 12.51
CA ALA A 39 -16.37 -0.56 11.09
C ALA A 39 -16.72 0.91 10.85
N ALA A 40 -17.63 1.45 11.66
CA ALA A 40 -18.06 2.83 11.54
C ALA A 40 -16.92 3.81 11.88
N SER A 41 -16.10 3.47 12.89
CA SER A 41 -14.90 4.24 13.24
C SER A 41 -13.87 4.23 12.11
N ASP A 42 -13.62 3.07 11.50
CA ASP A 42 -12.67 2.94 10.39
C ASP A 42 -13.17 3.69 9.15
N ALA A 43 -14.47 3.60 8.84
CA ALA A 43 -15.08 4.34 7.75
C ALA A 43 -15.01 5.86 7.95
N LEU A 44 -15.27 6.35 9.17
CA LEU A 44 -15.13 7.76 9.50
C LEU A 44 -13.66 8.22 9.39
N THR A 45 -12.74 7.43 9.95
CA THR A 45 -11.29 7.69 9.89
C THR A 45 -10.83 7.81 8.44
N PHE A 46 -11.23 6.85 7.60
CA PHE A 46 -10.97 6.85 6.18
C PHE A 46 -11.54 8.12 5.51
N ALA A 47 -12.81 8.44 5.73
CA ALA A 47 -13.45 9.62 5.11
C ALA A 47 -12.75 10.94 5.49
N VAL A 48 -12.39 11.12 6.77
CA VAL A 48 -11.65 12.29 7.25
C VAL A 48 -10.27 12.36 6.59
N GLN A 49 -9.54 11.25 6.57
CA GLN A 49 -8.22 11.17 5.93
C GLN A 49 -8.30 11.50 4.43
N ARG A 50 -9.33 11.03 3.73
CA ARG A 50 -9.56 11.37 2.31
C ARG A 50 -9.79 12.86 2.11
N PHE A 51 -10.58 13.48 2.98
CA PHE A 51 -10.80 14.91 2.91
C PHE A 51 -9.52 15.71 3.16
N LEU A 52 -8.74 15.35 4.18
CA LEU A 52 -7.49 16.03 4.54
C LEU A 52 -6.41 15.86 3.46
N LEU A 53 -6.31 14.66 2.87
CA LEU A 53 -5.27 14.29 1.93
C LEU A 53 -5.67 14.45 0.45
N ARG A 54 -6.85 15.02 0.16
CA ARG A 54 -7.42 15.16 -1.21
C ARG A 54 -6.49 15.82 -2.24
N HIS A 55 -5.56 16.64 -1.78
CA HIS A 55 -4.60 17.33 -2.65
C HIS A 55 -3.33 16.49 -2.95
N GLN A 56 -3.30 15.23 -2.51
CA GLN A 56 -2.20 14.28 -2.73
C GLN A 56 -0.83 14.90 -2.43
N ARG A 57 -0.73 15.60 -1.29
CA ARG A 57 0.54 16.20 -0.85
C ARG A 57 1.54 15.09 -0.58
N LEU A 58 2.77 15.31 -1.03
CA LEU A 58 3.89 14.43 -0.71
C LEU A 58 4.10 14.40 0.81
N VAL A 59 4.40 13.21 1.33
CA VAL A 59 4.97 13.03 2.66
C VAL A 59 6.30 13.76 2.74
N ARG A 60 6.65 14.13 3.97
CA ARG A 60 7.92 14.77 4.26
C ARG A 60 9.08 13.89 3.81
N GLU A 61 9.94 14.45 2.99
CA GLU A 61 11.23 13.88 2.66
C GLU A 61 12.31 14.49 3.56
N PHE A 62 13.32 13.70 3.85
CA PHE A 62 14.43 14.05 4.72
C PHE A 62 15.72 14.15 3.90
N PRO A 63 16.72 14.88 4.37
CA PRO A 63 18.00 14.89 3.69
C PRO A 63 18.78 13.59 3.96
N PRO A 64 19.74 13.19 3.11
CA PRO A 64 20.46 11.91 3.23
C PRO A 64 21.15 11.69 4.59
N GLU A 65 21.61 12.76 5.24
CA GLU A 65 22.23 12.71 6.57
C GLU A 65 21.27 12.30 7.69
N ALA A 66 19.95 12.36 7.45
CA ALA A 66 18.94 11.90 8.40
C ALA A 66 18.65 10.39 8.30
N ILE A 67 19.27 9.68 7.34
CA ILE A 67 19.13 8.22 7.21
C ILE A 67 19.57 7.56 8.51
N SER A 68 18.72 6.68 9.05
CA SER A 68 18.97 6.00 10.30
C SER A 68 20.13 5.02 10.15
N ALA A 69 21.03 4.99 11.15
CA ALA A 69 22.15 4.06 11.18
C ALA A 69 21.70 2.59 11.14
N VAL A 70 20.54 2.31 11.73
CA VAL A 70 19.90 1.00 11.70
C VAL A 70 18.50 1.15 11.15
N PHE A 71 18.17 0.36 10.12
CA PHE A 71 16.81 0.12 9.69
C PHE A 71 16.42 -1.30 10.14
N PRO A 72 15.56 -1.47 11.16
CA PRO A 72 15.21 -2.79 11.65
C PRO A 72 14.65 -3.72 10.57
N THR A 73 15.09 -4.99 10.61
CA THR A 73 14.58 -6.06 9.77
C THR A 73 13.59 -6.89 10.58
N ILE A 74 12.33 -6.88 10.18
CA ILE A 74 11.24 -7.59 10.88
C ILE A 74 10.61 -8.65 9.97
N ASN A 75 9.94 -9.62 10.58
CA ASN A 75 9.28 -10.76 9.92
C ASN A 75 10.28 -11.53 9.04
N THR A 76 9.89 -11.92 7.82
CA THR A 76 10.80 -12.57 6.88
C THR A 76 11.94 -11.63 6.47
N THR A 77 13.17 -12.13 6.59
CA THR A 77 14.41 -11.48 6.15
C THR A 77 15.11 -12.24 5.02
N ASP A 78 14.81 -13.52 4.83
CA ASP A 78 15.26 -14.30 3.68
C ASP A 78 14.21 -15.41 3.44
N PRO A 79 13.35 -15.29 2.41
CA PRO A 79 12.32 -16.28 2.12
C PRO A 79 12.86 -17.70 2.01
N ASP A 80 12.21 -18.62 2.74
CA ASP A 80 12.51 -20.06 2.68
C ASP A 80 11.76 -20.76 1.53
N ASP A 81 11.69 -20.10 0.38
CA ASP A 81 11.05 -20.63 -0.82
C ASP A 81 12.10 -21.11 -1.84
N ALA A 82 11.88 -22.29 -2.40
CA ALA A 82 12.86 -22.94 -3.30
C ALA A 82 13.06 -22.14 -4.59
N GLU A 83 11.99 -21.57 -5.14
CA GLU A 83 12.06 -20.73 -6.33
C GLU A 83 12.77 -19.40 -6.05
N TYR A 84 12.42 -18.72 -4.96
CA TYR A 84 13.07 -17.50 -4.55
C TYR A 84 14.57 -17.70 -4.32
N LYS A 85 14.99 -18.79 -3.67
CA LYS A 85 16.41 -19.13 -3.49
C LYS A 85 17.13 -19.32 -4.82
N ARG A 86 16.50 -20.01 -5.78
CA ARG A 86 17.03 -20.17 -7.14
C ARG A 86 17.19 -18.83 -7.84
N LEU A 87 16.16 -17.99 -7.81
CA LEU A 87 16.18 -16.65 -8.40
C LEU A 87 17.24 -15.76 -7.75
N LYS A 88 17.36 -15.79 -6.42
CA LYS A 88 18.39 -15.07 -5.65
C LYS A 88 19.81 -15.51 -6.05
N ALA A 89 20.05 -16.82 -6.18
CA ALA A 89 21.34 -17.36 -6.61
C ALA A 89 21.73 -16.90 -8.02
N GLY A 90 20.75 -16.70 -8.90
CA GLY A 90 20.93 -16.11 -10.24
C GLY A 90 20.88 -14.58 -10.28
N GLY A 91 21.00 -13.88 -9.14
CA GLY A 91 20.95 -12.41 -9.09
C GLY A 91 19.62 -11.80 -9.53
N PHE A 92 18.54 -12.57 -9.42
CA PHE A 92 17.18 -12.22 -9.87
C PHE A 92 17.04 -11.94 -11.37
N ALA A 93 17.97 -12.39 -12.21
CA ALA A 93 17.90 -12.18 -13.67
C ALA A 93 16.64 -12.79 -14.31
N GLU A 94 16.19 -13.93 -13.78
CA GLU A 94 14.98 -14.63 -14.24
C GLU A 94 13.72 -14.21 -13.49
N TRP A 95 13.81 -13.36 -12.47
CA TRP A 95 12.65 -12.93 -11.71
C TRP A 95 11.71 -12.09 -12.58
N ARG A 96 10.40 -12.27 -12.40
CA ARG A 96 9.35 -11.58 -13.16
C ARG A 96 8.22 -11.13 -12.23
N LEU A 97 7.63 -9.98 -12.54
CA LEU A 97 6.46 -9.42 -11.89
C LEU A 97 5.26 -9.40 -12.84
N PRO A 98 4.38 -10.41 -12.81
CA PRO A 98 3.10 -10.36 -13.51
C PRO A 98 2.22 -9.23 -13.00
N VAL A 99 1.65 -8.48 -13.93
CA VAL A 99 0.64 -7.44 -13.70
C VAL A 99 -0.60 -7.81 -14.50
N SER A 100 -1.72 -8.04 -13.81
CA SER A 100 -2.91 -8.68 -14.37
C SER A 100 -4.23 -8.12 -13.81
N GLY A 101 -5.34 -8.80 -14.09
CA GLY A 101 -6.68 -8.38 -13.69
C GLY A 101 -7.28 -7.36 -14.64
N LEU A 102 -7.86 -6.30 -14.08
CA LEU A 102 -8.53 -5.20 -14.79
C LEU A 102 -7.54 -4.21 -15.43
N VAL A 103 -6.73 -4.73 -16.35
CA VAL A 103 -5.78 -3.98 -17.17
C VAL A 103 -6.00 -4.27 -18.65
N ALA A 104 -5.64 -3.35 -19.53
CA ALA A 104 -5.80 -3.50 -20.98
C ALA A 104 -4.71 -4.40 -21.58
N ARG A 105 -3.50 -4.37 -21.02
CA ARG A 105 -2.35 -5.15 -21.47
C ARG A 105 -1.70 -5.87 -20.28
N PRO A 106 -2.22 -7.05 -19.88
CA PRO A 106 -1.55 -7.89 -18.90
C PRO A 106 -0.12 -8.22 -19.37
N GLN A 107 0.86 -8.02 -18.49
CA GLN A 107 2.28 -8.19 -18.84
C GLN A 107 3.08 -8.57 -17.60
N SER A 108 4.16 -9.34 -17.80
CA SER A 108 5.17 -9.61 -16.78
C SER A 108 6.43 -8.79 -17.02
N PHE A 109 6.90 -8.07 -15.99
CA PHE A 109 8.10 -7.23 -16.06
C PHE A 109 9.29 -7.91 -15.37
N SER A 110 10.46 -7.89 -16.00
CA SER A 110 11.71 -8.26 -15.35
C SER A 110 12.23 -7.15 -14.44
N LEU A 111 13.19 -7.47 -13.56
CA LEU A 111 13.86 -6.45 -12.75
C LEU A 111 14.59 -5.42 -13.63
N ALA A 112 15.13 -5.85 -14.78
CA ALA A 112 15.77 -4.97 -15.75
C ALA A 112 14.76 -4.00 -16.40
N ASP A 113 13.56 -4.48 -16.75
CA ASP A 113 12.50 -3.63 -17.31
C ASP A 113 12.11 -2.54 -16.32
N LEU A 114 11.94 -2.89 -15.03
CA LEU A 114 11.61 -1.92 -13.99
C LEU A 114 12.73 -0.88 -13.82
N ARG A 115 14.00 -1.29 -13.85
CA ARG A 115 15.14 -0.35 -13.76
C ARG A 115 15.26 0.58 -14.97
N ALA A 116 14.72 0.19 -16.12
CA ALA A 116 14.70 1.01 -17.33
C ALA A 116 13.54 2.04 -17.34
N MET A 117 12.56 1.91 -16.44
CA MET A 117 11.47 2.89 -16.31
C MET A 117 11.93 4.15 -15.55
N PRO A 118 11.20 5.28 -15.68
CA PRO A 118 11.43 6.46 -14.85
C PRO A 118 11.39 6.10 -13.35
N ALA A 119 12.53 6.32 -12.69
CA ALA A 119 12.70 6.04 -11.27
C ALA A 119 12.52 7.29 -10.41
N ARG A 120 12.10 7.08 -9.18
CA ARG A 120 12.08 8.07 -8.11
C ARG A 120 12.98 7.59 -6.98
N THR A 121 13.75 8.51 -6.42
CA THR A 121 14.44 8.31 -5.14
C THR A 121 13.78 9.18 -4.09
N GLN A 122 13.53 8.62 -2.90
CA GLN A 122 12.88 9.32 -1.80
C GLN A 122 13.46 8.89 -0.46
N VAL A 123 13.78 9.85 0.41
CA VAL A 123 14.27 9.56 1.77
C VAL A 123 13.12 9.86 2.73
N THR A 124 12.52 8.80 3.27
CA THR A 124 11.23 8.88 3.98
C THR A 124 11.27 8.14 5.30
N LEU A 125 10.41 8.57 6.23
CA LEU A 125 10.21 7.91 7.51
C LEU A 125 9.33 6.66 7.31
N HIS A 126 9.84 5.51 7.73
CA HIS A 126 9.04 4.31 7.90
C HIS A 126 8.53 4.23 9.33
N SER A 127 7.20 4.29 9.50
CA SER A 127 6.54 4.11 10.80
C SER A 127 6.05 2.68 10.93
N CYS A 128 6.62 1.89 11.85
CA CYS A 128 6.22 0.51 12.06
C CYS A 128 5.23 0.40 13.23
N GLU A 129 4.22 -0.44 13.03
CA GLU A 129 3.22 -0.82 14.03
C GLU A 129 3.81 -1.46 15.29
N GLN A 130 5.04 -1.99 15.20
CA GLN A 130 5.76 -2.61 16.32
C GLN A 130 6.48 -1.60 17.23
N GLY A 131 6.19 -0.30 17.09
CA GLY A 131 6.65 0.74 18.02
C GLY A 131 8.02 1.34 17.72
N TRP A 132 8.52 1.18 16.49
CA TRP A 132 9.77 1.78 16.04
C TRP A 132 9.58 2.55 14.73
N SER A 133 10.48 3.47 14.45
CA SER A 133 10.52 4.18 13.17
C SER A 133 11.95 4.38 12.71
N ALA A 134 12.17 4.36 11.40
CA ALA A 134 13.49 4.54 10.80
C ALA A 134 13.38 5.29 9.47
N ILE A 135 14.37 6.12 9.18
CA ILE A 135 14.48 6.85 7.91
C ILE A 135 15.41 6.08 6.99
N ALA A 136 14.98 5.89 5.74
CA ALA A 136 15.81 5.29 4.70
C ALA A 136 15.53 5.94 3.34
N GLY A 137 16.54 5.92 2.46
CA GLY A 137 16.39 6.25 1.05
C GLY A 137 15.88 5.04 0.27
N TRP A 138 14.86 5.22 -0.54
CA TRP A 138 14.27 4.20 -1.40
C TRP A 138 14.30 4.66 -2.85
N THR A 139 14.73 3.77 -3.76
CA THR A 139 14.77 4.03 -5.20
C THR A 139 13.95 2.99 -5.93
N GLY A 140 13.06 3.43 -6.82
CA GLY A 140 12.16 2.54 -7.53
C GLY A 140 11.27 3.21 -8.55
N VAL A 141 10.45 2.42 -9.25
CA VAL A 141 9.45 2.93 -10.21
C VAL A 141 8.19 3.38 -9.46
N PRO A 142 7.63 4.57 -9.72
CA PRO A 142 6.30 4.91 -9.24
C PRO A 142 5.26 3.87 -9.70
N LEU A 143 4.47 3.32 -8.78
CA LEU A 143 3.46 2.30 -9.10
C LEU A 143 2.45 2.84 -10.13
N ALA A 144 2.09 4.11 -10.03
CA ALA A 144 1.25 4.80 -11.01
C ALA A 144 1.79 4.71 -12.45
N HIS A 145 3.11 4.81 -12.63
CA HIS A 145 3.73 4.74 -13.95
C HIS A 145 3.56 3.34 -14.55
N LEU A 146 3.87 2.30 -13.78
CA LEU A 146 3.70 0.90 -14.20
C LEU A 146 2.22 0.58 -14.53
N LEU A 147 1.29 1.04 -13.69
CA LEU A 147 -0.15 0.84 -13.91
C LEU A 147 -0.67 1.58 -15.14
N ASN A 148 -0.11 2.75 -15.46
CA ASN A 148 -0.41 3.47 -16.70
C ASN A 148 0.12 2.71 -17.94
N THR A 149 1.31 2.12 -17.84
CA THR A 149 1.92 1.32 -18.93
C THR A 149 1.07 0.11 -19.32
N VAL A 150 0.46 -0.59 -18.36
CA VAL A 150 -0.46 -1.71 -18.63
C VAL A 150 -1.89 -1.26 -18.94
N GLY A 151 -2.23 0.00 -18.59
CA GLY A 151 -3.53 0.63 -18.83
C GLY A 151 -4.63 0.07 -17.93
N LEU A 152 -4.83 0.66 -16.75
CA LEU A 152 -5.95 0.31 -15.86
C LEU A 152 -7.32 0.47 -16.56
N GLN A 153 -8.18 -0.53 -16.42
CA GLN A 153 -9.57 -0.44 -16.89
C GLN A 153 -10.40 0.45 -15.97
N ARG A 154 -11.52 0.97 -16.48
CA ARG A 154 -12.39 1.93 -15.77
C ARG A 154 -13.05 1.33 -14.53
N GLU A 155 -13.16 0.01 -14.48
CA GLU A 155 -13.77 -0.78 -13.44
C GLU A 155 -12.79 -1.06 -12.28
N ALA A 156 -11.48 -0.89 -12.50
CA ALA A 156 -10.48 -1.09 -11.46
C ALA A 156 -10.70 -0.12 -10.29
N ARG A 157 -10.65 -0.65 -9.06
CA ARG A 157 -10.82 0.13 -7.82
C ARG A 157 -9.70 -0.11 -6.83
N PHE A 158 -9.10 -1.29 -6.88
CA PHE A 158 -8.06 -1.70 -5.96
C PHE A 158 -6.91 -2.38 -6.70
N ILE A 159 -5.73 -2.28 -6.12
CA ILE A 159 -4.52 -2.99 -6.52
C ILE A 159 -4.20 -3.98 -5.41
N VAL A 160 -4.14 -5.25 -5.76
CA VAL A 160 -3.73 -6.35 -4.89
C VAL A 160 -2.28 -6.67 -5.17
N ILE A 161 -1.49 -6.79 -4.11
CA ILE A 161 -0.06 -7.07 -4.18
C ILE A 161 0.21 -8.35 -3.39
N ARG A 162 1.00 -9.25 -3.97
CA ARG A 162 1.36 -10.54 -3.36
C ARG A 162 2.87 -10.65 -3.16
N SER A 163 3.28 -11.45 -2.18
CA SER A 163 4.68 -11.77 -1.92
C SER A 163 4.99 -13.26 -2.01
N VAL A 164 6.29 -13.58 -1.98
CA VAL A 164 6.81 -14.96 -1.96
C VAL A 164 6.28 -15.76 -0.78
N ASP A 165 6.26 -15.16 0.40
CA ASP A 165 5.91 -15.83 1.66
C ASP A 165 4.39 -16.06 1.82
N GLY A 166 3.63 -15.95 0.73
CA GLY A 166 2.18 -16.06 0.70
C GLY A 166 1.43 -14.80 1.12
N TRP A 167 2.08 -13.81 1.75
CA TRP A 167 1.41 -12.57 2.18
C TRP A 167 0.82 -11.80 0.99
N TRP A 168 -0.36 -11.21 1.20
CA TRP A 168 -0.93 -10.25 0.27
C TRP A 168 -1.67 -9.15 1.01
N ASP A 169 -1.75 -7.99 0.35
CA ASP A 169 -2.52 -6.85 0.81
C ASP A 169 -3.06 -6.07 -0.39
N SER A 170 -4.00 -5.17 -0.14
CA SER A 170 -4.58 -4.31 -1.17
C SER A 170 -4.59 -2.84 -0.81
N TYR A 171 -4.71 -2.04 -1.86
CA TYR A 171 -4.66 -0.58 -1.84
C TYR A 171 -5.72 -0.07 -2.79
N ASP A 172 -6.46 0.95 -2.40
CA ASP A 172 -7.27 1.67 -3.38
C ASP A 172 -6.40 2.49 -4.33
N LEU A 173 -7.01 2.95 -5.42
CA LEU A 173 -6.31 3.77 -6.40
C LEU A 173 -5.79 5.11 -5.85
N PHE A 174 -6.31 5.60 -4.72
CA PHE A 174 -5.87 6.88 -4.17
C PHE A 174 -4.45 6.80 -3.62
N ASP A 175 -4.14 5.76 -2.84
CA ASP A 175 -2.79 5.55 -2.34
C ASP A 175 -1.92 4.80 -3.36
N ALA A 176 -2.48 3.87 -4.14
CA ALA A 176 -1.71 3.14 -5.17
C ALA A 176 -1.16 4.07 -6.26
N LEU A 177 -1.90 5.12 -6.63
CA LEU A 177 -1.48 6.10 -7.64
C LEU A 177 -0.73 7.31 -7.04
N HIS A 178 -0.47 7.32 -5.74
CA HIS A 178 0.28 8.40 -5.11
C HIS A 178 1.71 8.46 -5.65
N PRO A 179 2.29 9.65 -5.92
CA PRO A 179 3.63 9.77 -6.50
C PRO A 179 4.77 9.14 -5.68
N GLN A 180 4.58 8.95 -4.38
CA GLN A 180 5.55 8.31 -3.47
C GLN A 180 5.22 6.84 -3.17
N THR A 181 4.19 6.28 -3.81
CA THR A 181 3.98 4.85 -3.81
C THR A 181 4.83 4.24 -4.90
N ILE A 182 5.91 3.57 -4.51
CA ILE A 182 6.94 3.09 -5.43
C ILE A 182 7.19 1.60 -5.27
N LEU A 183 7.59 0.97 -6.37
CA LEU A 183 8.17 -0.36 -6.43
C LEU A 183 9.69 -0.24 -6.29
N ALA A 184 10.16 -0.30 -5.05
CA ALA A 184 11.56 -0.07 -4.70
C ALA A 184 12.42 -1.30 -5.00
N TYR A 185 13.49 -1.08 -5.77
CA TYR A 185 14.56 -2.04 -6.04
C TYR A 185 15.93 -1.58 -5.51
N GLY A 186 15.99 -0.39 -4.91
CA GLY A 186 17.18 0.17 -4.27
C GLY A 186 16.90 0.74 -2.89
N MET A 187 17.90 0.68 -2.01
CA MET A 187 17.86 1.24 -0.66
C MET A 187 19.20 1.91 -0.33
N ASN A 188 19.15 3.14 0.19
CA ASN A 188 20.32 3.92 0.64
C ASN A 188 21.46 4.01 -0.40
N GLY A 189 21.11 4.16 -1.69
CA GLY A 189 22.09 4.30 -2.79
C GLY A 189 22.67 2.98 -3.31
N ALA A 190 22.26 1.83 -2.77
CA ALA A 190 22.66 0.50 -3.23
C ALA A 190 21.44 -0.32 -3.68
N ASP A 191 21.69 -1.51 -4.21
CA ASP A 191 20.64 -2.48 -4.48
C ASP A 191 19.90 -2.86 -3.19
N LEU A 192 18.59 -3.11 -3.31
CA LEU A 192 17.75 -3.47 -2.17
C LEU A 192 18.29 -4.74 -1.49
N PRO A 193 18.63 -4.71 -0.19
CA PRO A 193 19.07 -5.91 0.51
C PRO A 193 17.95 -6.94 0.64
N VAL A 194 18.32 -8.23 0.64
CA VAL A 194 17.37 -9.35 0.82
C VAL A 194 16.54 -9.19 2.09
N ALA A 195 17.17 -8.82 3.22
CA ALA A 195 16.47 -8.57 4.49
C ALA A 195 15.39 -7.46 4.45
N HIS A 196 15.48 -6.58 3.45
CA HIS A 196 14.55 -5.49 3.20
C HIS A 196 13.61 -5.72 2.02
N GLY A 197 13.60 -6.92 1.43
CA GLY A 197 12.59 -7.31 0.44
C GLY A 197 13.07 -7.44 -1.00
N ALA A 198 14.36 -7.64 -1.25
CA ALA A 198 14.88 -7.86 -2.61
C ALA A 198 14.11 -8.97 -3.36
N PRO A 199 13.98 -8.92 -4.70
CA PRO A 199 14.50 -7.87 -5.57
C PRO A 199 13.62 -6.62 -5.61
N LEU A 200 12.39 -6.71 -5.10
CA LEU A 200 11.40 -5.65 -5.19
C LEU A 200 10.52 -5.59 -3.95
N ARG A 201 10.40 -4.39 -3.38
CA ARG A 201 9.54 -4.07 -2.24
C ARG A 201 8.56 -2.96 -2.61
N LEU A 202 7.31 -3.10 -2.22
CA LEU A 202 6.38 -1.99 -2.26
C LEU A 202 6.69 -1.01 -1.12
N ARG A 203 6.68 0.27 -1.45
CA ARG A 203 6.74 1.38 -0.49
C ARG A 203 5.49 2.21 -0.62
N VAL A 204 4.73 2.36 0.47
CA VAL A 204 3.53 3.21 0.57
C VAL A 204 3.74 4.17 1.73
N GLU A 205 4.34 5.32 1.46
CA GLU A 205 4.89 6.17 2.54
C GLU A 205 3.83 6.88 3.40
N ARG A 206 2.57 6.87 2.96
CA ARG A 206 1.43 7.43 3.69
C ARG A 206 0.74 6.42 4.59
N GLN A 207 1.28 5.20 4.70
CA GLN A 207 0.69 4.16 5.53
C GLN A 207 1.74 3.49 6.43
N LEU A 208 1.26 2.79 7.45
CA LEU A 208 2.09 2.02 8.37
C LEU A 208 2.91 0.92 7.67
N GLY A 209 3.97 0.49 8.36
CA GLY A 209 5.02 -0.33 7.78
C GLY A 209 4.57 -1.65 7.19
N TYR A 210 3.59 -2.33 7.80
CA TYR A 210 3.03 -3.58 7.27
C TYR A 210 2.39 -3.44 5.88
N LYS A 211 1.92 -2.24 5.52
CA LYS A 211 1.37 -1.93 4.19
C LYS A 211 2.47 -1.81 3.12
N SER A 212 3.75 -1.91 3.47
CA SER A 212 4.89 -1.86 2.53
C SER A 212 5.51 -3.24 2.33
N LEU A 213 4.81 -4.09 1.56
CA LEU A 213 5.11 -5.52 1.34
C LEU A 213 6.49 -5.77 0.73
N LYS A 214 7.18 -6.78 1.25
CA LYS A 214 8.48 -7.27 0.77
C LYS A 214 8.29 -8.41 -0.25
N TYR A 215 9.33 -8.71 -1.04
CA TYR A 215 9.43 -9.91 -1.89
C TYR A 215 8.28 -10.05 -2.88
N LEU A 216 7.97 -9.00 -3.63
CA LEU A 216 6.77 -8.98 -4.47
C LEU A 216 6.80 -10.07 -5.56
N THR A 217 5.65 -10.68 -5.80
CA THR A 217 5.46 -11.75 -6.81
C THR A 217 4.37 -11.46 -7.82
N ALA A 218 3.39 -10.61 -7.49
CA ALA A 218 2.32 -10.27 -8.43
C ALA A 218 1.64 -8.94 -8.08
N ILE A 219 1.10 -8.30 -9.11
CA ILE A 219 0.19 -7.16 -9.03
C ILE A 219 -1.09 -7.51 -9.78
N GLU A 220 -2.23 -7.25 -9.17
CA GLU A 220 -3.54 -7.53 -9.77
C GLU A 220 -4.48 -6.34 -9.55
N ALA A 221 -5.05 -5.81 -10.63
CA ALA A 221 -6.07 -4.78 -10.55
C ALA A 221 -7.46 -5.43 -10.42
N VAL A 222 -8.23 -5.06 -9.41
CA VAL A 222 -9.54 -5.65 -9.13
C VAL A 222 -10.61 -4.59 -8.89
N ALA A 223 -11.88 -4.95 -9.14
CA ALA A 223 -13.01 -4.07 -8.89
C ALA A 223 -13.49 -4.14 -7.43
N ARG A 224 -13.28 -5.29 -6.78
CA ARG A 224 -13.80 -5.58 -5.43
C ARG A 224 -12.82 -6.47 -4.66
N LEU A 225 -12.88 -6.38 -3.32
CA LEU A 225 -12.04 -7.13 -2.39
C LEU A 225 -12.78 -8.24 -1.63
N ASP A 226 -14.11 -8.28 -1.72
CA ASP A 226 -14.95 -9.19 -0.95
C ASP A 226 -14.81 -10.68 -1.29
N GLY A 227 -14.27 -11.00 -2.47
CA GLY A 227 -13.92 -12.36 -2.88
C GLY A 227 -12.51 -12.80 -2.48
N LEU A 228 -11.73 -11.97 -1.77
CA LEU A 228 -10.33 -12.25 -1.42
C LEU A 228 -10.16 -12.45 0.08
N GLY A 229 -9.53 -13.55 0.49
CA GLY A 229 -9.33 -13.90 1.91
C GLY A 229 -10.67 -13.94 2.67
N HIS A 230 -10.73 -13.25 3.80
CA HIS A 230 -12.00 -13.07 4.54
C HIS A 230 -12.78 -11.82 4.13
N GLY A 231 -12.46 -11.21 2.98
CA GLY A 231 -13.14 -10.02 2.45
C GLY A 231 -12.79 -8.73 3.18
N ARG A 232 -11.71 -8.72 4.00
CA ARG A 232 -11.25 -7.52 4.74
C ARG A 232 -10.09 -6.78 4.04
N GLY A 233 -9.82 -7.13 2.78
CA GLY A 233 -8.93 -6.38 1.91
C GLY A 233 -7.43 -6.65 2.10
N GLY A 234 -7.02 -7.56 2.97
CA GLY A 234 -5.62 -7.94 3.12
C GLY A 234 -5.44 -8.96 4.24
N MET A 235 -4.36 -9.74 4.20
CA MET A 235 -4.11 -10.74 5.25
C MET A 235 -3.94 -10.11 6.63
N ILE A 236 -3.29 -8.96 6.71
CA ILE A 236 -3.10 -8.26 7.98
C ILE A 236 -4.44 -7.73 8.52
N SER A 237 -5.32 -7.28 7.62
CA SER A 237 -6.70 -6.91 7.98
C SER A 237 -7.53 -8.10 8.46
N ASP A 238 -7.30 -9.28 7.88
CA ASP A 238 -7.92 -10.53 8.31
C ASP A 238 -7.54 -10.86 9.77
N LEU A 239 -6.34 -10.48 10.21
CA LEU A 239 -5.86 -10.58 11.59
C LEU A 239 -6.37 -9.46 12.53
N GLY A 240 -7.19 -8.54 12.04
CA GLY A 240 -7.86 -7.50 12.83
C GLY A 240 -7.14 -6.14 12.87
N LEU A 241 -6.07 -5.94 12.11
CA LEU A 241 -5.49 -4.61 11.90
C LEU A 241 -6.32 -3.80 10.89
N PRO A 242 -6.26 -2.46 10.90
CA PRO A 242 -6.99 -1.64 9.94
C PRO A 242 -6.56 -1.92 8.49
N TRP A 243 -7.50 -1.97 7.55
CA TRP A 243 -7.14 -2.08 6.13
C TRP A 243 -6.45 -0.81 5.61
N TYR A 244 -7.02 0.34 5.96
CA TYR A 244 -6.40 1.64 5.71
C TYR A 244 -5.67 2.09 6.97
N ALA A 245 -4.34 2.11 6.90
CA ALA A 245 -3.47 2.51 8.02
C ALA A 245 -2.72 3.80 7.70
N GLY A 246 -3.48 4.83 7.34
CA GLY A 246 -2.94 6.15 7.00
C GLY A 246 -2.28 6.86 8.18
N ILE A 247 -1.15 7.51 7.91
CA ILE A 247 -0.39 8.36 8.85
C ILE A 247 -0.18 9.78 8.32
#